data_AF-A0A6P0K761-F1
#
_entry.id   AF-A0A6P0K761-F1
#
_cell.length_a   1.000
_cell.length_b   1.000
_cell.length_c   1.000
_cell.angle_alpha   90.00
_cell.angle_beta   90.00
_cell.angle_gamma   90.00
#
_symmetry.space_group_name_H-M   'P 1'
#
loop_
_entity.id
_entity.type
_entity.pdbx_description
1 polymer ?
#
loop_
_entity_poly.entity_id
_entity_poly.type
_entity_poly.pdbx_seq_one_letter_code
_entity_poly.pdbx_strand_id
1 'polypeptide(L)' 'MKLTFFNPSQRYNQARKVYRFTVDVSDMVPVTVGSVRSWSVY' A
#
# COMPACT_ATOMS: atom_id res chain seq x y z
N MET A 1 5.64 0.70 4.95
CA MET A 1 4.58 -0.33 5.10
C MET A 1 3.94 -0.66 3.75
N LYS A 2 3.47 -1.90 3.56
CA LYS A 2 2.83 -2.39 2.33
C LYS A 2 1.47 -2.99 2.66
N LEU A 3 0.40 -2.42 2.12
CA LEU A 3 -0.97 -2.94 2.22
C LEU A 3 -1.36 -3.54 0.87
N THR A 4 -1.95 -4.74 0.89
CA THR A 4 -2.41 -5.42 -0.33
C THR A 4 -3.89 -5.75 -0.18
N PHE A 5 -4.71 -5.15 -1.02
CA PHE A 5 -6.15 -5.37 -1.07
C PHE A 5 -6.48 -6.35 -2.19
N PHE A 6 -7.42 -7.26 -1.92
CA PHE A 6 -7.96 -8.19 -2.90
C PHE A 6 -9.46 -8.27 -2.75
N ASN A 7 -10.17 -8.56 -3.85
CA ASN A 7 -11.60 -8.79 -3.83
C ASN A 7 -11.87 -10.28 -3.51
N PRO A 8 -12.58 -10.59 -2.39
CA PRO A 8 -12.86 -11.97 -2.02
C PRO A 8 -13.85 -12.67 -2.96
N SER A 9 -14.77 -11.94 -3.60
CA SER A 9 -15.80 -12.51 -4.50
C SER A 9 -15.29 -12.82 -5.91
N GLN A 10 -14.23 -12.14 -6.36
CA GLN A 10 -13.64 -12.30 -7.70
C GLN A 10 -12.11 -12.44 -7.63
N ARG A 11 -11.65 -13.34 -6.77
CA ARG A 11 -10.23 -13.50 -6.39
C ARG A 11 -9.28 -13.80 -7.56
N TYR A 12 -9.77 -14.46 -8.61
CA TYR A 12 -8.98 -14.83 -9.79
C TYR A 12 -9.16 -13.88 -10.97
N ASN A 13 -10.18 -13.01 -10.94
CA ASN A 13 -10.55 -12.18 -12.08
C ASN A 13 -10.16 -10.71 -11.88
N GLN A 14 -9.82 -10.30 -10.65
CA GLN A 14 -9.49 -8.92 -10.33
C GLN A 14 -8.08 -8.80 -9.75
N ALA A 15 -7.28 -7.92 -10.36
CA ALA A 15 -5.93 -7.61 -9.90
C ALA A 15 -5.95 -7.05 -8.47
N ARG A 16 -4.98 -7.46 -7.66
CA ARG A 16 -4.82 -6.98 -6.28
C ARG A 16 -4.25 -5.56 -6.30
N LYS A 17 -4.73 -4.69 -5.41
CA LYS A 17 -4.24 -3.32 -5.31
C LYS A 17 -3.25 -3.20 -4.16
N VAL A 18 -2.02 -2.79 -4.47
CA VAL A 18 -0.96 -2.60 -3.49
C VAL A 18 -0.83 -1.11 -3.18
N TYR A 19 -0.70 -0.76 -1.90
CA TYR A 19 -0.38 0.58 -1.43
C TYR A 19 0.90 0.54 -0.60
N ARG A 20 1.80 1.49 -0.85
CA ARG A 20 3.08 1.63 -0.16
C ARG A 20 3.19 3.00 0.48
N PHE A 21 3.48 2.97 1.78
CA PHE A 21 3.70 4.15 2.62
C PHE A 21 5.13 4.12 3.14
N THR A 22 5.78 5.28 3.13
CA THR A 22 7.08 5.50 3.76
C THR A 22 6.85 6.40 4.96
N VAL A 23 7.22 5.92 6.13
CA VAL A 23 7.14 6.70 7.38
C VAL A 23 8.57 6.80 7.88
N ASP A 24 9.03 8.03 8.07
CA ASP A 24 10.29 8.30 8.74
C ASP A 24 10.04 8.35 10.24
N VAL A 25 10.84 7.59 10.97
CA VAL A 25 10.78 7.42 12.43
C VAL A 25 12.07 7.92 13.10
N SER A 26 12.85 8.73 12.39
CA SER A 26 14.11 9.30 12.90
C SER A 26 13.86 10.32 14.02
N ASP A 27 12.73 11.01 14.00
CA ASP A 27 12.34 12.00 15.02
C ASP A 27 11.26 11.47 15.97
N MET A 28 11.12 12.13 17.13
CA MET A 28 10.14 11.77 18.18
C MET A 28 8.68 11.76 17.68
N VAL A 29 8.40 12.51 16.61
CA VAL A 29 7.10 12.49 15.92
C VAL A 29 7.30 11.92 14.51
N PRO A 30 6.65 10.78 14.18
CA PRO A 30 6.81 10.16 12.87
C PRO A 30 6.17 11.00 11.77
N VAL A 31 6.87 11.14 10.66
CA VAL A 31 6.40 11.91 9.48
C VAL A 31 6.24 11.01 8.25
N THR A 32 5.20 11.25 7.47
CA THR A 32 5.02 10.56 6.19
C THR A 32 5.91 11.17 5.12
N VAL A 33 6.78 10.36 4.52
CA VAL A 33 7.71 10.81 3.48
C VAL A 33 7.12 10.55 2.10
N GLY A 34 6.74 11.63 1.40
CA GLY A 34 6.27 11.60 0.02
C GLY A 34 4.81 11.17 -0.15
N SER A 35 4.38 11.04 -1.41
CA SER A 35 3.02 10.61 -1.78
C SER A 35 2.86 9.09 -1.72
N VAL A 36 1.65 8.65 -1.38
CA VAL A 36 1.28 7.23 -1.34
C VAL A 36 1.44 6.63 -2.74
N ARG A 37 2.23 5.56 -2.86
CA ARG A 37 2.40 4.85 -4.13
C ARG A 37 1.42 3.68 -4.18
N SER A 38 0.68 3.56 -5.29
CA SER A 38 -0.22 2.42 -5.51
C SER A 38 -0.07 1.81 -6.89
N TRP A 39 -0.13 0.49 -7.00
CA TRP A 39 -0.12 -0.23 -8.27
C TRP A 39 -0.96 -1.51 -8.20
N SER A 40 -1.41 -1.97 -9.36
CA SER A 40 -2.14 -3.23 -9.51
C SER A 40 -1.15 -4.38 -9.75
N VAL A 41 -1.40 -5.51 -9.11
CA VAL A 41 -0.62 -6.75 -9.26
C VAL A 41 -1.57 -7.86 -9.67
N TYR A 42 -1.28 -8.51 -10.81
CA TYR A 42 -2.02 -9.65 -11.34
C TYR A 42 -1.46 -10.95 -10.75
#